data_AF-A0A963EXH0-F1
#
_entry.id   AF-A0A963EXH0-F1
#
_cell.length_a   1.000
_cell.length_b   1.000
_cell.length_c   1.000
_cell.angle_alpha   90.00
_cell.angle_beta   90.00
_cell.angle_gamma   90.00
#
_symmetry.space_group_name_H-M   'P 1'
#
loop_
_entity.id
_entity.type
_entity.pdbx_description
1 polymer ?
#
loop_
_entity_poly.entity_id
_entity_poly.type
_entity_poly.pdbx_seq_one_letter_code
_entity_poly.pdbx_strand_id
1 'polypeptide(L)'
;MPASVYQEMSKEFLRAWGDLTTQTIQHPQDWFNTLLNYQRDQMSLWLNMFATPGAKPPTVTPGHGDRRFSGKEWRDNPVFDYLKQSYLLASNMLNECAEASHLDQENKKKLKFYTRFFADALSPANFALTNPEVIQLALETKGQSLVDGLQQLMQDMEKGRISMTDESAFQLGVNLATTKGSVIFENEILQLIQYAPTTAKVAQRPLLVVPPFINKFYILDL
;
A
#
# COMPACT_ATOMS: atom_id res chain seq x y z
N MET A 1 8.29 8.47 10.15
CA MET A 1 7.67 9.80 9.90
C MET A 1 7.73 10.61 11.19
N PRO A 2 7.85 11.95 11.13
CA PRO A 2 7.83 12.79 12.33
C PRO A 2 6.49 12.68 13.07
N ALA A 3 6.49 12.75 14.40
CA ALA A 3 5.27 12.70 15.21
C ALA A 3 4.25 13.80 14.86
N SER A 4 4.73 14.94 14.36
CA SER A 4 3.89 16.05 13.89
C SER A 4 3.03 15.67 12.68
N VAL A 5 3.56 14.87 11.75
CA VAL A 5 2.84 14.44 10.54
C VAL A 5 1.68 13.50 10.90
N TYR A 6 1.88 12.60 11.88
CA TYR A 6 0.81 11.73 12.37
C TYR A 6 -0.32 12.50 13.04
N GLN A 7 0.02 13.52 13.85
CA GLN A 7 -0.98 14.39 14.50
C GLN A 7 -1.75 15.22 13.47
N GLU A 8 -1.08 15.71 12.44
CA GLU A 8 -1.72 16.47 11.37
C GLU A 8 -2.63 15.57 10.52
N MET A 9 -2.16 14.38 10.15
CA MET A 9 -2.96 13.39 9.42
C MET A 9 -4.19 12.94 10.21
N SER A 10 -4.05 12.68 11.51
CA SER A 10 -5.19 12.26 12.35
C SER A 10 -6.21 13.38 12.51
N LYS A 11 -5.75 14.63 12.65
CA LYS A 11 -6.61 15.81 12.71
C LYS A 11 -7.38 16.01 11.40
N GLU A 12 -6.71 15.93 10.26
CA GLU A 12 -7.35 16.04 8.94
C GLU A 12 -8.31 14.88 8.66
N PHE A 13 -7.97 13.65 9.08
CA PHE A 13 -8.86 12.50 9.04
C PHE A 13 -10.15 12.74 9.85
N LEU A 14 -10.00 13.15 11.11
CA LEU A 14 -11.14 13.42 12.00
C LEU A 14 -12.01 14.57 11.49
N ARG A 15 -11.39 15.59 10.90
CA ARG A 15 -12.11 16.70 10.25
C ARG A 15 -12.91 16.22 9.04
N ALA A 16 -12.28 15.48 8.13
CA ALA A 16 -12.94 14.96 6.94
C ALA A 16 -14.12 14.04 7.29
N TRP A 17 -13.96 13.16 8.29
CA TRP A 17 -15.04 12.30 8.78
C TRP A 17 -16.11 13.09 9.55
N GLY A 18 -15.73 14.10 10.32
CA GLY A 18 -16.68 14.99 10.99
C GLY A 18 -17.55 15.77 10.01
N ASP A 19 -16.95 16.30 8.94
CA ASP A 19 -17.66 17.01 7.87
C ASP A 19 -18.62 16.06 7.12
N LEU A 20 -18.19 14.81 6.86
CA LEU A 20 -19.06 13.77 6.32
C LEU A 20 -20.27 13.52 7.22
N THR A 21 -20.07 13.33 8.54
CA THR A 21 -21.19 13.08 9.47
C THR A 21 -22.18 14.25 9.53
N THR A 22 -21.69 15.48 9.43
CA THR A 22 -22.53 16.68 9.42
C THR A 22 -23.37 16.76 8.15
N GLN A 23 -22.80 16.39 7.01
CA GLN A 23 -23.52 16.34 5.73
C GLN A 23 -24.51 15.16 5.64
N THR A 24 -24.18 14.01 6.23
CA THR A 24 -25.11 12.88 6.33
C THR A 24 -26.41 13.27 7.04
N ILE A 25 -26.35 14.17 8.01
CA ILE A 25 -27.54 14.71 8.69
C ILE A 25 -28.37 15.61 7.75
N GLN A 26 -27.72 16.32 6.82
CA GLN A 26 -28.39 17.22 5.88
C GLN A 26 -29.00 16.49 4.67
N HIS A 27 -28.38 15.37 4.25
CA HIS A 27 -28.82 14.55 3.12
C HIS A 27 -29.00 13.07 3.51
N PRO A 28 -29.95 12.75 4.40
CA PRO A 28 -30.08 11.40 4.96
C PRO A 28 -30.50 10.34 3.92
N GLN A 29 -31.16 10.76 2.83
CA GLN A 29 -31.68 9.86 1.80
C GLN A 29 -30.56 9.16 1.01
N ASP A 30 -29.52 9.90 0.63
CA ASP A 30 -28.41 9.36 -0.17
C ASP A 30 -27.60 8.35 0.63
N TRP A 31 -27.34 8.65 1.90
CA TRP A 31 -26.68 7.73 2.81
C TRP A 31 -27.51 6.48 3.11
N PHE A 32 -28.82 6.65 3.32
CA PHE A 32 -29.74 5.53 3.56
C PHE A 32 -29.82 4.59 2.36
N ASN A 33 -29.86 5.12 1.13
CA ASN A 33 -29.86 4.31 -0.08
C ASN A 33 -28.56 3.50 -0.22
N THR A 34 -27.41 4.12 0.02
CA THR A 34 -26.11 3.43 -0.02
C THR A 34 -26.02 2.33 1.04
N LEU A 35 -26.49 2.61 2.27
CA LEU A 35 -26.54 1.60 3.34
C LEU A 35 -27.47 0.43 3.00
N LEU A 36 -28.65 0.71 2.44
CA LEU A 36 -29.59 -0.34 2.03
C LEU A 36 -29.03 -1.22 0.90
N ASN A 37 -28.36 -0.61 -0.08
CA ASN A 37 -27.70 -1.35 -1.15
C ASN A 37 -26.59 -2.24 -0.58
N TYR A 38 -25.72 -1.70 0.28
CA TYR A 38 -24.71 -2.49 0.98
C TYR A 38 -25.33 -3.64 1.79
N GLN A 39 -26.39 -3.39 2.55
CA GLN A 39 -27.06 -4.42 3.35
C GLN A 39 -27.65 -5.53 2.46
N ARG A 40 -28.25 -5.16 1.32
CA ARG A 40 -28.76 -6.11 0.33
C ARG A 40 -27.63 -6.97 -0.23
N ASP A 41 -26.52 -6.35 -0.63
CA ASP A 41 -25.38 -7.06 -1.22
C ASP A 41 -24.68 -7.95 -0.20
N GLN A 42 -24.52 -7.48 1.04
CA GLN A 42 -23.98 -8.26 2.15
C GLN A 42 -24.88 -9.47 2.49
N MET A 43 -26.20 -9.31 2.50
CA MET A 43 -27.14 -10.42 2.67
C MET A 43 -27.05 -11.41 1.51
N SER A 44 -26.94 -10.92 0.27
CA SER A 44 -26.76 -11.78 -0.90
C SER A 44 -25.46 -12.60 -0.79
N LEU A 45 -24.38 -11.98 -0.33
CA LEU A 45 -23.09 -12.61 -0.12
C LEU A 45 -23.14 -13.68 0.98
N TRP A 46 -23.79 -13.36 2.11
CA TRP A 46 -24.00 -14.31 3.20
C TRP A 46 -24.82 -15.53 2.76
N LEU A 47 -25.90 -15.33 2.00
CA LEU A 47 -26.68 -16.44 1.43
C LEU A 47 -25.85 -17.27 0.44
N ASN A 48 -25.02 -16.61 -0.38
CA ASN A 48 -24.16 -17.30 -1.35
C ASN A 48 -23.06 -18.12 -0.68
N MET A 49 -22.61 -17.76 0.52
CA MET A 49 -21.64 -18.55 1.30
C MET A 49 -22.15 -19.97 1.62
N PHE A 50 -23.46 -20.12 1.81
CA PHE A 50 -24.11 -21.42 2.05
C PHE A 50 -24.65 -22.08 0.78
N ALA A 51 -24.58 -21.39 -0.36
CA ALA A 51 -24.95 -21.96 -1.65
C ALA A 51 -23.81 -22.83 -2.21
N THR A 52 -24.13 -23.65 -3.21
CA THR A 52 -23.13 -24.52 -3.86
C THR A 52 -21.98 -23.68 -4.45
N PRO A 53 -20.70 -24.05 -4.22
CA PRO A 53 -19.56 -23.36 -4.81
C PRO A 53 -19.71 -23.24 -6.33
N GLY A 54 -19.56 -22.01 -6.87
CA GLY A 54 -19.69 -21.74 -8.30
C GLY A 54 -21.11 -21.47 -8.81
N ALA A 55 -22.13 -21.45 -7.95
CA ALA A 55 -23.52 -21.21 -8.35
C ALA A 55 -23.80 -19.77 -8.80
N LYS A 56 -22.96 -18.78 -8.42
CA LYS A 56 -23.11 -17.38 -8.83
C LYS A 56 -21.76 -16.71 -9.09
N PRO A 57 -21.69 -15.77 -10.05
CA PRO A 57 -20.51 -14.94 -10.26
C PRO A 57 -20.23 -14.07 -9.01
N PRO A 58 -18.97 -13.64 -8.83
CA PRO A 58 -18.59 -12.77 -7.72
C PRO A 58 -19.44 -11.48 -7.72
N THR A 59 -19.99 -11.12 -6.56
CA THR A 59 -20.79 -9.89 -6.40
C THR A 59 -19.95 -8.65 -6.69
N VAL A 60 -18.67 -8.66 -6.27
CA VAL A 60 -17.70 -7.59 -6.54
C VAL A 60 -16.39 -8.20 -7.01
N THR A 61 -15.76 -7.57 -7.99
CA THR A 61 -14.40 -7.90 -8.43
C THR A 61 -13.40 -6.90 -7.83
N PRO A 62 -12.20 -7.34 -7.42
CA PRO A 62 -11.13 -6.42 -7.06
C PRO A 62 -10.87 -5.41 -8.17
N GLY A 63 -10.47 -4.19 -7.81
CA GLY A 63 -10.07 -3.18 -8.77
C GLY A 63 -8.92 -3.67 -9.66
N HIS A 64 -8.84 -3.15 -10.89
CA HIS A 64 -7.79 -3.53 -11.83
C HIS A 64 -6.40 -3.33 -11.21
N GLY A 65 -5.63 -4.42 -11.12
CA GLY A 65 -4.27 -4.40 -10.56
C GLY A 65 -4.17 -4.62 -9.05
N ASP A 66 -5.27 -4.91 -8.34
CA ASP A 66 -5.18 -5.30 -6.92
C ASP A 66 -4.62 -6.72 -6.76
N ARG A 67 -3.32 -6.79 -6.43
CA ARG A 67 -2.59 -8.05 -6.30
C ARG A 67 -2.85 -8.77 -4.97
N ARG A 68 -3.47 -8.11 -3.98
CA ARG A 68 -3.69 -8.65 -2.62
C ARG A 68 -4.53 -9.93 -2.63
N PHE A 69 -5.42 -10.05 -3.62
CA PHE A 69 -6.36 -11.16 -3.76
C PHE A 69 -6.04 -12.06 -4.97
N SER A 70 -4.77 -12.08 -5.40
CA SER A 70 -4.33 -12.85 -6.58
C SER A 70 -4.16 -14.35 -6.31
N GLY A 71 -3.92 -14.75 -5.05
CA GLY A 71 -3.83 -16.15 -4.64
C GLY A 71 -5.09 -16.96 -4.94
N LYS A 72 -4.91 -18.25 -5.22
CA LYS A 72 -6.00 -19.18 -5.58
C LYS A 72 -7.04 -19.33 -4.45
N GLU A 73 -6.57 -19.43 -3.22
CA GLU A 73 -7.43 -19.61 -2.04
C GLU A 73 -8.42 -18.47 -1.81
N TRP A 74 -8.10 -17.24 -2.27
CA TRP A 74 -9.03 -16.11 -2.23
C TRP A 74 -10.27 -16.31 -3.11
N ARG A 75 -10.27 -17.26 -4.04
CA ARG A 75 -11.41 -17.60 -4.92
C ARG A 75 -11.98 -18.98 -4.60
N ASP A 76 -11.12 -19.94 -4.29
CA ASP A 76 -11.51 -21.34 -4.22
C ASP A 76 -12.05 -21.72 -2.83
N ASN A 77 -11.63 -21.03 -1.78
CA ASN A 77 -12.11 -21.27 -0.42
C ASN A 77 -13.31 -20.35 -0.09
N PRO A 78 -14.49 -20.90 0.23
CA PRO A 78 -15.69 -20.10 0.49
C PRO A 78 -15.54 -19.08 1.62
N VAL A 79 -14.72 -19.37 2.65
CA VAL A 79 -14.51 -18.47 3.78
C VAL A 79 -13.67 -17.27 3.36
N PHE A 80 -12.57 -17.50 2.64
CA PHE A 80 -11.69 -16.43 2.18
C PHE A 80 -12.30 -15.63 1.03
N ASP A 81 -13.08 -16.26 0.15
CA ASP A 81 -13.87 -15.55 -0.86
C ASP A 81 -14.91 -14.65 -0.20
N TYR A 82 -15.67 -15.15 0.77
CA TYR A 82 -16.62 -14.33 1.54
C TYR A 82 -15.94 -13.14 2.22
N LEU A 83 -14.81 -13.36 2.89
CA LEU A 83 -14.09 -12.31 3.59
C LEU A 83 -13.58 -11.22 2.64
N LYS A 84 -13.00 -11.62 1.49
CA LYS A 84 -12.59 -10.71 0.41
C LYS A 84 -13.79 -9.93 -0.13
N GLN A 85 -14.88 -10.60 -0.47
CA GLN A 85 -16.07 -9.97 -1.05
C GLN A 85 -16.71 -8.97 -0.09
N SER A 86 -16.83 -9.33 1.20
CA SER A 86 -17.38 -8.45 2.22
C SER A 86 -16.51 -7.22 2.44
N TYR A 87 -15.18 -7.39 2.44
CA TYR A 87 -14.23 -6.29 2.47
C TYR A 87 -14.39 -5.36 1.25
N LEU A 88 -14.46 -5.91 0.03
CA LEU A 88 -14.60 -5.11 -1.19
C LEU A 88 -15.93 -4.35 -1.22
N LEU A 89 -17.03 -4.96 -0.78
CA LEU A 89 -18.33 -4.30 -0.63
C LEU A 89 -18.25 -3.13 0.34
N ALA A 90 -17.68 -3.33 1.53
CA ALA A 90 -17.54 -2.28 2.53
C ALA A 90 -16.62 -1.15 2.02
N SER A 91 -15.51 -1.49 1.36
CA SER A 91 -14.59 -0.51 0.79
C SER A 91 -15.24 0.30 -0.34
N ASN A 92 -16.03 -0.34 -1.21
CA ASN A 92 -16.73 0.37 -2.29
C ASN A 92 -17.81 1.30 -1.73
N MET A 93 -18.61 0.82 -0.77
CA MET A 93 -19.61 1.62 -0.07
C MET A 93 -18.98 2.89 0.56
N LEU A 94 -17.86 2.73 1.27
CA LEU A 94 -17.16 3.87 1.88
C LEU A 94 -16.66 4.87 0.83
N ASN A 95 -16.10 4.39 -0.28
CA ASN A 95 -15.65 5.23 -1.38
C ASN A 95 -16.80 5.96 -2.08
N GLU A 96 -17.94 5.28 -2.27
CA GLU A 96 -19.16 5.87 -2.82
C GLU A 96 -19.72 6.97 -1.91
N CYS A 97 -19.74 6.75 -0.58
CA CYS A 97 -20.11 7.79 0.39
C CYS A 97 -19.17 9.02 0.30
N ALA A 98 -17.87 8.80 0.17
CA ALA A 98 -16.91 9.90 0.00
C ALA A 98 -17.12 10.64 -1.33
N GLU A 99 -17.47 9.92 -2.41
CA GLU A 99 -17.76 10.50 -3.73
C GLU A 99 -19.12 11.22 -3.77
N ALA A 100 -20.12 10.78 -3.02
CA ALA A 100 -21.42 11.43 -2.93
C ALA A 100 -21.42 12.66 -1.99
N SER A 101 -20.34 12.89 -1.23
CA SER A 101 -20.26 14.04 -0.31
C SER A 101 -20.39 15.38 -1.05
N HIS A 102 -21.13 16.30 -0.44
CA HIS A 102 -21.37 17.67 -0.93
C HIS A 102 -20.27 18.64 -0.46
N LEU A 103 -19.06 18.14 -0.21
CA LEU A 103 -17.91 18.95 0.18
C LEU A 103 -17.36 19.72 -1.04
N ASP A 104 -16.62 20.80 -0.79
CA ASP A 104 -15.83 21.44 -1.84
C ASP A 104 -14.79 20.46 -2.41
N GLN A 105 -14.27 20.77 -3.61
CA GLN A 105 -13.38 19.85 -4.33
C GLN A 105 -12.11 19.48 -3.55
N GLU A 106 -11.59 20.36 -2.70
CA GLU A 106 -10.37 20.09 -1.94
C GLU A 106 -10.66 19.12 -0.80
N ASN A 107 -11.69 19.42 0.01
CA ASN A 107 -12.07 18.56 1.13
C ASN A 107 -12.59 17.20 0.67
N LYS A 108 -13.30 17.13 -0.47
CA LYS A 108 -13.71 15.86 -1.08
C LYS A 108 -12.51 14.99 -1.48
N LYS A 109 -11.44 15.57 -2.04
CA LYS A 109 -10.20 14.85 -2.35
C LYS A 109 -9.54 14.29 -1.09
N LYS A 110 -9.47 15.08 -0.02
CA LYS A 110 -8.93 14.64 1.28
C LYS A 110 -9.77 13.49 1.86
N LEU A 111 -11.09 13.63 1.88
CA LEU A 111 -11.99 12.59 2.35
C LEU A 111 -11.79 11.28 1.58
N LYS A 112 -11.75 11.34 0.24
CA LYS A 112 -11.50 10.16 -0.60
C LYS A 112 -10.15 9.50 -0.31
N PHE A 113 -9.10 10.30 -0.16
CA PHE A 113 -7.78 9.81 0.19
C PHE A 113 -7.78 9.07 1.53
N TYR A 114 -8.32 9.69 2.57
CA TYR A 114 -8.36 9.13 3.92
C TYR A 114 -9.26 7.91 4.05
N THR A 115 -10.42 7.92 3.38
CA THR A 115 -11.31 6.77 3.31
C THR A 115 -10.64 5.59 2.65
N ARG A 116 -9.97 5.80 1.51
CA ARG A 116 -9.20 4.74 0.85
C ARG A 116 -8.07 4.23 1.74
N PHE A 117 -7.31 5.13 2.36
CA PHE A 117 -6.23 4.76 3.28
C PHE A 117 -6.73 3.88 4.43
N PHE A 118 -7.85 4.27 5.05
CA PHE A 118 -8.48 3.50 6.13
C PHE A 118 -9.00 2.14 5.66
N ALA A 119 -9.69 2.11 4.52
CA ALA A 119 -10.17 0.86 3.92
C ALA A 119 -8.99 -0.06 3.54
N ASP A 120 -7.90 0.46 2.99
CA ASP A 120 -6.71 -0.32 2.64
C ASP A 120 -6.02 -0.90 3.89
N ALA A 121 -6.00 -0.16 5.01
CA ALA A 121 -5.45 -0.63 6.28
C ALA A 121 -6.26 -1.80 6.89
N LEU A 122 -7.58 -1.81 6.69
CA LEU A 122 -8.47 -2.88 7.18
C LEU A 122 -8.56 -4.10 6.25
N SER A 123 -7.77 -4.14 5.17
CA SER A 123 -7.76 -5.27 4.26
C SER A 123 -7.47 -6.59 5.00
N PRO A 124 -8.24 -7.67 4.76
CA PRO A 124 -7.99 -8.96 5.39
C PRO A 124 -6.64 -9.58 4.97
N ALA A 125 -6.07 -9.13 3.85
CA ALA A 125 -4.74 -9.54 3.43
C ALA A 125 -3.62 -9.04 4.36
N ASN A 126 -3.89 -7.99 5.16
CA ASN A 126 -2.90 -7.40 6.07
C ASN A 126 -2.70 -8.19 7.37
N PHE A 127 -3.58 -9.14 7.70
CA PHE A 127 -3.52 -9.88 8.96
C PHE A 127 -3.25 -11.37 8.72
N ALA A 128 -2.30 -11.92 9.47
CA ALA A 128 -1.87 -13.31 9.31
C ALA A 128 -3.02 -14.33 9.46
N LEU A 129 -3.97 -14.07 10.36
CA LEU A 129 -5.10 -14.98 10.64
C LEU A 129 -6.18 -14.97 9.56
N THR A 130 -6.18 -13.97 8.68
CA THR A 130 -7.19 -13.81 7.62
C THR A 130 -6.60 -13.90 6.22
N ASN A 131 -5.28 -14.10 6.13
CA ASN A 131 -4.57 -14.23 4.86
C ASN A 131 -4.28 -15.73 4.57
N PRO A 132 -4.91 -16.32 3.54
CA PRO A 132 -4.74 -17.73 3.23
C PRO A 132 -3.32 -18.09 2.82
N GLU A 133 -2.59 -17.20 2.17
CA GLU A 133 -1.21 -17.46 1.73
C GLU A 133 -0.28 -17.56 2.95
N VAL A 134 -0.49 -16.72 3.96
CA VAL A 134 0.26 -16.78 5.23
C VAL A 134 -0.09 -18.06 5.99
N ILE A 135 -1.37 -18.40 6.09
CA ILE A 135 -1.83 -19.63 6.76
C ILE A 135 -1.26 -20.87 6.07
N GLN A 136 -1.32 -20.91 4.73
CA GLN A 136 -0.78 -22.02 3.94
C GLN A 136 0.73 -22.16 4.14
N LEU A 137 1.49 -21.07 4.04
CA LEU A 137 2.93 -21.10 4.27
C LEU A 137 3.28 -21.51 5.71
N ALA A 138 2.51 -21.06 6.69
CA ALA A 138 2.68 -21.49 8.07
C ALA A 138 2.42 -23.00 8.23
N LEU A 139 1.42 -23.57 7.55
CA LEU A 139 1.18 -25.01 7.57
C LEU A 139 2.30 -25.79 6.88
N GLU A 140 2.73 -25.36 5.69
CA GLU A 140 3.81 -25.99 4.91
C GLU A 140 5.15 -25.99 5.67
N THR A 141 5.45 -24.90 6.36
CA THR A 141 6.67 -24.73 7.15
C THR A 141 6.53 -25.18 8.61
N LYS A 142 5.38 -25.76 9.00
CA LYS A 142 5.06 -26.15 10.39
C LYS A 142 5.24 -25.00 11.40
N GLY A 143 4.96 -23.78 10.97
CA GLY A 143 5.04 -22.55 11.76
C GLY A 143 6.40 -21.86 11.72
N GLN A 144 7.41 -22.42 11.06
CA GLN A 144 8.75 -21.81 10.99
C GLN A 144 8.72 -20.43 10.35
N SER A 145 7.90 -20.22 9.30
CA SER A 145 7.77 -18.91 8.65
C SER A 145 7.32 -17.79 9.59
N LEU A 146 6.47 -18.10 10.59
CA LEU A 146 6.01 -17.14 11.58
C LEU A 146 7.09 -16.81 12.60
N VAL A 147 7.90 -17.79 12.98
CA VAL A 147 9.06 -17.61 13.87
C VAL A 147 10.08 -16.69 13.21
N ASP A 148 10.42 -16.97 11.94
CA ASP A 148 11.38 -16.18 11.17
C ASP A 148 10.88 -14.74 10.99
N GLY A 149 9.59 -14.56 10.68
CA GLY A 149 8.97 -13.23 10.56
C GLY A 149 9.00 -12.43 11.87
N LEU A 150 8.77 -13.09 13.01
CA LEU A 150 8.87 -12.43 14.33
C LEU A 150 10.31 -12.03 14.66
N GLN A 151 11.29 -12.87 14.32
CA GLN A 151 12.71 -12.52 14.47
C GLN A 151 13.09 -11.31 13.63
N GLN A 152 12.63 -11.24 12.38
CA GLN A 152 12.82 -10.07 11.52
C GLN A 152 12.17 -8.82 12.11
N LEU A 153 10.94 -8.93 12.62
CA LEU A 153 10.24 -7.82 13.27
C LEU A 153 11.00 -7.30 14.50
N MET A 154 11.56 -8.18 15.32
CA MET A 154 12.38 -7.78 16.48
C MET A 154 13.63 -7.02 16.05
N GLN A 155 14.35 -7.51 15.04
CA GLN A 155 15.53 -6.84 14.50
C GLN A 155 15.19 -5.46 13.92
N ASP A 156 14.05 -5.35 13.23
CA ASP A 156 13.57 -4.07 12.69
C ASP A 156 13.18 -3.08 13.79
N MET A 157 12.60 -3.58 14.88
CA MET A 157 12.27 -2.77 16.05
C MET A 157 13.53 -2.24 16.73
N GLU A 158 14.59 -3.05 16.85
CA GLU A 158 15.90 -2.61 17.36
C GLU A 158 16.53 -1.53 16.46
N LYS A 159 16.36 -1.64 15.14
CA LYS A 159 16.82 -0.62 14.18
C LYS A 159 15.95 0.64 14.14
N GLY A 160 14.73 0.58 14.70
CA GLY A 160 13.74 1.65 14.63
C GLY A 160 13.12 1.87 13.24
N ARG A 161 13.29 0.93 12.31
CA ARG A 161 12.74 0.99 10.94
C ARG A 161 12.58 -0.41 10.35
N ILE A 162 11.61 -0.55 9.46
CA ILE A 162 11.39 -1.79 8.69
C ILE A 162 12.53 -1.96 7.67
N SER A 163 13.18 -3.12 7.69
CA SER A 163 14.24 -3.46 6.72
C SER A 163 13.60 -4.00 5.44
N MET A 164 13.89 -3.37 4.30
CA MET A 164 13.41 -3.83 2.99
C MET A 164 14.37 -4.82 2.32
N THR A 165 15.65 -4.74 2.67
CA THR A 165 16.73 -5.54 2.10
C THR A 165 17.80 -5.80 3.15
N ASP A 166 18.59 -6.85 2.95
CA ASP A 166 19.81 -7.05 3.73
C ASP A 166 20.86 -6.00 3.33
N GLU A 167 21.12 -5.05 4.22
CA GLU A 167 22.11 -4.00 3.98
C GLU A 167 23.55 -4.51 4.04
N SER A 168 23.79 -5.64 4.70
CA SER A 168 25.13 -6.23 4.79
C SER A 168 25.59 -6.83 3.45
N ALA A 169 24.64 -7.16 2.59
CA ALA A 169 24.91 -7.65 1.24
C ALA A 169 25.46 -6.56 0.30
N PHE A 170 25.29 -5.27 0.63
CA PHE A 170 25.68 -4.16 -0.24
C PHE A 170 26.83 -3.35 0.36
N GLN A 171 27.89 -3.20 -0.41
CA GLN A 171 29.08 -2.42 -0.08
C GLN A 171 29.32 -1.39 -1.19
N LEU A 172 29.23 -0.11 -0.80
CA LEU A 172 29.48 1.02 -1.68
C LEU A 172 30.90 0.96 -2.26
N GLY A 173 31.02 1.08 -3.58
CA GLY A 173 32.27 0.96 -4.32
C GLY A 173 32.71 -0.48 -4.63
N VAL A 174 32.05 -1.51 -4.08
CA VAL A 174 32.38 -2.92 -4.34
C VAL A 174 31.33 -3.60 -5.21
N ASN A 175 30.06 -3.51 -4.80
CA ASN A 175 28.93 -4.08 -5.54
C ASN A 175 27.73 -3.12 -5.65
N LEU A 176 27.93 -1.86 -5.27
CA LEU A 176 26.99 -0.74 -5.41
C LEU A 176 27.79 0.51 -5.79
N ALA A 177 27.31 1.34 -6.74
CA ALA A 177 28.04 2.52 -7.22
C ALA A 177 29.46 2.20 -7.70
N THR A 178 29.57 1.22 -8.60
CA THR A 178 30.86 0.64 -9.03
C THR A 178 31.34 1.18 -10.38
N THR A 179 30.58 2.09 -11.01
CA THR A 179 30.99 2.67 -12.29
C THR A 179 32.29 3.43 -12.10
N LYS A 180 33.32 3.02 -12.87
CA LYS A 180 34.65 3.61 -12.77
C LYS A 180 34.56 5.12 -13.01
N GLY A 181 35.12 5.89 -12.11
CA GLY A 181 35.15 7.35 -12.18
C GLY A 181 36.07 7.93 -11.12
N SER A 182 36.22 9.24 -11.12
CA SER A 182 37.00 9.97 -10.11
C SER A 182 36.30 11.25 -9.69
N VAL A 183 36.47 11.63 -8.43
CA VAL A 183 36.06 12.96 -7.95
C VAL A 183 37.02 14.00 -8.52
N ILE A 184 36.48 14.95 -9.28
CA ILE A 184 37.27 16.01 -9.94
C ILE A 184 37.10 17.38 -9.30
N PHE A 185 36.10 17.54 -8.42
CA PHE A 185 35.86 18.76 -7.64
C PHE A 185 35.09 18.40 -6.36
N GLU A 186 35.38 19.11 -5.27
CA GLU A 186 34.75 18.91 -3.97
C GLU A 186 34.64 20.24 -3.21
N ASN A 187 33.52 20.45 -2.53
CA ASN A 187 33.31 21.52 -1.56
C ASN A 187 32.38 21.06 -0.42
N GLU A 188 31.97 21.98 0.46
CA GLU A 188 31.11 21.69 1.62
C GLU A 188 29.70 21.17 1.24
N ILE A 189 29.28 21.32 -0.01
CA ILE A 189 27.93 21.01 -0.48
C ILE A 189 27.92 19.76 -1.37
N LEU A 190 28.95 19.56 -2.19
CA LEU A 190 28.95 18.52 -3.22
C LEU A 190 30.34 17.97 -3.55
N GLN A 191 30.32 16.77 -4.14
CA GLN A 191 31.42 16.19 -4.89
C GLN A 191 30.98 16.02 -6.35
N LEU A 192 31.83 16.41 -7.30
CA LEU A 192 31.61 16.20 -8.74
C LEU A 192 32.39 14.99 -9.20
N ILE A 193 31.67 13.98 -9.69
CA ILE A 193 32.25 12.74 -10.20
C ILE A 193 32.30 12.79 -11.72
N GLN A 194 33.47 12.53 -12.29
CA GLN A 194 33.65 12.28 -13.71
C GLN A 194 33.83 10.77 -13.94
N TYR A 195 32.88 10.15 -14.63
CA TYR A 195 32.98 8.74 -14.99
C TYR A 195 34.00 8.51 -16.10
N ALA A 196 34.69 7.37 -16.03
CA ALA A 196 35.64 6.93 -17.02
C ALA A 196 34.92 6.58 -18.33
N PRO A 197 35.44 7.01 -19.50
CA PRO A 197 34.83 6.67 -20.78
C PRO A 197 34.90 5.16 -21.02
N THR A 198 33.78 4.56 -21.43
CA THR A 198 33.72 3.14 -21.82
C THR A 198 33.90 2.94 -23.33
N THR A 199 34.02 4.01 -24.10
CA THR A 199 34.18 4.02 -25.56
C THR A 199 35.36 4.89 -25.99
N ALA A 200 35.92 4.63 -27.18
CA ALA A 200 37.04 5.41 -27.72
C ALA A 200 36.67 6.85 -28.15
N LYS A 201 35.40 7.08 -28.46
CA LYS A 201 34.86 8.40 -28.82
C LYS A 201 33.59 8.67 -28.01
N VAL A 202 33.45 9.91 -27.55
CA VAL A 202 32.29 10.41 -26.80
C VAL A 202 31.73 11.65 -27.49
N ALA A 203 30.49 12.03 -27.16
CA ALA A 203 29.91 13.27 -27.65
C ALA A 203 30.71 14.49 -27.15
N GLN A 204 30.81 15.54 -27.98
CA GLN A 204 31.55 16.76 -27.63
C GLN A 204 30.93 17.50 -26.43
N ARG A 205 29.60 17.45 -26.28
CA ARG A 205 28.89 18.07 -25.16
C ARG A 205 28.76 17.06 -24.01
N PRO A 206 29.26 17.39 -22.80
CA PRO A 206 29.10 16.51 -21.65
C PRO A 206 27.64 16.51 -21.15
N LEU A 207 27.26 15.41 -20.50
CA LEU A 207 26.02 15.31 -19.73
C LEU A 207 26.32 15.55 -18.25
N LEU A 208 25.66 16.54 -17.66
CA LEU A 208 25.69 16.76 -16.21
C LEU A 208 24.41 16.18 -15.59
N VAL A 209 24.58 15.32 -14.59
CA VAL A 209 23.48 14.69 -13.87
C VAL A 209 23.42 15.28 -12.46
N VAL A 210 22.28 15.87 -12.10
CA VAL A 210 22.05 16.46 -10.76
C VAL A 210 21.04 15.58 -10.02
N PRO A 211 21.49 14.70 -9.11
CA PRO A 211 20.60 13.80 -8.38
C PRO A 211 19.75 14.56 -7.34
N PRO A 212 18.60 14.01 -6.91
CA PRO A 212 17.85 14.56 -5.78
C PRO A 212 18.69 14.45 -4.49
N PHE A 213 18.55 15.42 -3.59
CA PHE A 213 19.31 15.49 -2.34
C PHE A 213 18.63 14.76 -1.15
N ILE A 214 17.43 14.22 -1.35
CA ILE A 214 16.70 13.47 -0.30
C ILE A 214 17.30 12.07 -0.12
N ASN A 215 17.71 11.43 -1.21
CA ASN A 215 18.37 10.12 -1.24
C ASN A 215 19.77 10.25 -1.83
N LYS A 216 20.59 9.21 -1.73
CA LYS A 216 21.97 9.21 -2.26
C LYS A 216 21.96 9.07 -3.79
N PHE A 217 22.99 9.63 -4.45
CA PHE A 217 23.09 9.71 -5.92
C PHE A 217 23.11 8.35 -6.63
N TYR A 218 23.61 7.31 -5.96
CA TYR A 218 23.87 6.00 -6.56
C TYR A 218 22.62 5.27 -7.03
N ILE A 219 21.40 5.79 -6.79
CA ILE A 219 20.20 5.29 -7.47
C ILE A 219 20.34 5.36 -9.00
N LEU A 220 21.19 6.26 -9.50
CA LEU A 220 21.53 6.42 -10.92
C LEU A 220 22.77 5.60 -11.34
N ASP A 221 23.42 4.94 -10.37
CA ASP A 221 24.66 4.16 -10.50
C ASP A 221 24.48 2.78 -9.82
N LEU A 222 23.28 2.21 -10.01
CA LEU A 222 22.88 0.86 -9.62
C LEU A 222 23.08 -0.12 -10.78
#